data_AF-A0A081C4W1-F1
#
_entry.id   AF-A0A081C4W1-F1
#
_cell.length_a   1.000
_cell.length_b   1.000
_cell.length_c   1.000
_cell.angle_alpha   90.00
_cell.angle_beta   90.00
_cell.angle_gamma   90.00
#
_symmetry.space_group_name_H-M   'P 1'
#
loop_
_entity.id
_entity.type
_entity.pdbx_description
1 polymer ?
#
loop_
_entity_poly.entity_id
_entity_poly.type
_entity_poly.pdbx_seq_one_letter_code
_entity_poly.pdbx_strand_id
1 'polypeptide(L)'
;MRKPIGDWVESRLKKLGEHDLSRHNSVNDSGFGRDISRWVGKQTVLPSNVLTIALVGKNKGHPAVFLVDLPLFFIKLLCPEDGLVIDPFAGSGTTGIAALSLGRTSVMIENNLQYCQEAERRLREETAAQSHEIIFQLSLWPK
;
A
#
# COMPACT_ATOMS: atom_id res chain seq x y z
N MET A 1 -5.93 6.64 -2.39
CA MET A 1 -7.16 7.06 -1.68
C MET A 1 -6.91 8.37 -0.98
N ARG A 2 -7.67 9.44 -1.29
CA ARG A 2 -7.53 10.71 -0.56
C ARG A 2 -8.44 10.70 0.67
N LYS A 3 -8.03 11.39 1.74
CA LYS A 3 -8.81 11.59 2.96
C LYS A 3 -9.36 13.02 2.97
N PRO A 4 -10.50 13.28 3.62
CA PRO A 4 -10.92 14.65 3.90
C PRO A 4 -9.81 15.42 4.60
N ILE A 5 -9.70 16.71 4.29
CA ILE A 5 -8.79 17.57 5.03
C ILE A 5 -9.27 17.68 6.49
N GLY A 6 -8.33 17.70 7.45
CA GLY A 6 -8.69 17.71 8.87
C GLY A 6 -9.20 19.05 9.38
N ASP A 7 -9.91 19.03 10.50
CA ASP A 7 -10.58 20.18 11.13
C ASP A 7 -9.64 21.35 11.47
N TRP A 8 -8.33 21.09 11.58
CA TRP A 8 -7.30 22.11 11.79
C TRP A 8 -7.34 23.23 10.74
N VAL A 9 -7.86 22.94 9.54
CA VAL A 9 -8.01 23.92 8.46
C VAL A 9 -8.90 25.09 8.87
N GLU A 10 -9.98 24.83 9.59
CA GLU A 10 -10.97 25.86 9.97
C GLU A 10 -10.36 26.91 10.89
N SER A 11 -9.39 26.51 11.72
CA SER A 11 -8.67 27.42 12.61
C SER A 11 -7.43 28.01 11.93
N ARG A 12 -6.64 27.21 11.21
CA ARG A 12 -5.34 27.63 10.67
C ARG A 12 -5.42 28.43 9.39
N LEU A 13 -6.35 28.13 8.49
CA LEU A 13 -6.52 28.86 7.23
C LEU A 13 -7.38 30.12 7.39
N LYS A 14 -8.13 30.26 8.48
CA LYS A 14 -8.90 31.47 8.80
C LYS A 14 -8.03 32.65 9.23
N LYS A 15 -6.82 32.39 9.73
CA LYS A 15 -5.86 33.39 10.22
C LYS A 15 -4.54 33.32 9.45
N LEU A 16 -4.58 33.57 8.14
CA LEU A 16 -3.37 33.65 7.33
C LEU A 16 -2.76 35.05 7.46
N GLY A 17 -1.48 35.12 7.83
CA GLY A 17 -0.70 36.36 7.76
C GLY A 17 -0.03 36.53 6.39
N GLU A 18 0.56 37.71 6.14
CA GLU A 18 1.28 37.99 4.88
C GLU A 18 2.37 36.94 4.57
N HIS A 19 3.10 36.49 5.60
CA HIS A 19 4.12 35.46 5.43
C HIS A 19 3.51 34.11 5.01
N ASP A 20 2.30 33.76 5.40
CA ASP A 20 1.71 32.46 5.03
C ASP A 20 1.33 32.37 3.53
N LEU A 21 1.31 33.50 2.81
CA LEU A 21 0.94 33.60 1.39
C LEU A 21 2.12 33.41 0.42
N SER A 22 3.32 33.10 0.95
CA SER A 22 4.52 32.84 0.14
C SER A 22 5.23 31.56 0.60
N ARG A 23 6.07 30.99 -0.27
CA ARG A 23 6.87 29.81 0.06
C ARG A 23 8.00 30.21 1.01
N HIS A 24 8.10 29.51 2.13
CA HIS A 24 9.19 29.63 3.09
C HIS A 24 10.07 28.39 3.05
N ASN A 25 11.33 28.55 2.67
CA ASN A 25 12.31 27.48 2.73
C ASN A 25 12.91 27.37 4.15
N SER A 26 13.36 26.18 4.50
CA SER A 26 14.02 25.90 5.76
C SER A 26 15.34 26.65 5.86
N VAL A 27 15.68 27.10 7.08
CA VAL A 27 16.90 27.89 7.36
C VAL A 27 18.17 27.03 7.27
N ASN A 28 18.03 25.70 7.40
CA ASN A 28 19.15 24.75 7.38
C ASN A 28 19.58 24.29 5.97
N ASP A 29 19.16 25.00 4.92
CA ASP A 29 19.51 24.73 3.51
C ASP A 29 19.20 23.31 3.01
N SER A 30 18.24 22.65 3.65
CA SER A 30 17.81 21.29 3.29
C SER A 30 16.98 21.19 1.99
N GLY A 31 16.70 22.33 1.34
CA GLY A 31 15.78 22.41 0.20
C GLY A 31 14.30 22.21 0.54
N PHE A 32 13.97 21.86 1.78
CA PHE A 32 12.58 21.75 2.24
C PHE A 32 11.95 23.13 2.39
N GLY A 33 10.75 23.31 1.82
CA GLY A 33 9.98 24.53 1.97
C GLY A 33 8.49 24.28 2.10
N ARG A 34 7.81 25.15 2.83
CA ARG A 34 6.37 25.12 3.09
C ARG A 34 5.69 26.31 2.41
N ASP A 35 4.53 26.05 1.84
CA ASP A 35 3.67 27.06 1.23
C ASP A 35 2.24 26.77 1.67
N ILE A 36 1.72 27.58 2.60
CA ILE A 36 0.43 27.35 3.23
C ILE A 36 -0.71 27.77 2.31
N SER A 37 -0.48 28.74 1.42
CA SER A 37 -1.46 29.18 0.43
C SER A 37 -1.99 28.02 -0.44
N ARG A 38 -1.15 27.01 -0.72
CA ARG A 38 -1.52 25.79 -1.47
C ARG A 38 -2.55 24.89 -0.78
N TRP A 39 -2.87 25.16 0.48
CA TRP A 39 -3.88 24.41 1.23
C TRP A 39 -5.27 25.06 1.16
N VAL A 40 -5.35 26.33 0.74
CA VAL A 40 -6.62 27.06 0.59
C VAL A 40 -7.48 26.37 -0.48
N GLY A 41 -8.73 26.08 -0.12
CA GLY A 41 -9.71 25.42 -1.00
C GLY A 41 -9.51 23.91 -1.20
N LYS A 42 -8.48 23.28 -0.61
CA LYS A 42 -8.34 21.83 -0.67
C LYS A 42 -9.39 21.14 0.19
N GLN A 43 -10.16 20.25 -0.44
CA GLN A 43 -11.11 19.40 0.28
C GLN A 43 -10.48 18.10 0.78
N THR A 44 -9.40 17.65 0.15
CA THR A 44 -8.79 16.34 0.42
C THR A 44 -7.27 16.35 0.43
N VAL A 45 -6.70 15.40 1.14
CA VAL A 45 -5.25 15.21 1.35
C VAL A 45 -4.85 13.75 1.11
N LEU A 46 -3.54 13.51 0.98
CA LEU A 46 -3.00 12.16 1.05
C LEU A 46 -3.18 11.57 2.45
N PRO A 47 -3.29 10.24 2.58
CA PRO A 47 -3.39 9.58 3.88
C PRO A 47 -2.12 9.78 4.71
N SER A 48 -2.24 9.58 6.03
CA SER A 48 -1.11 9.64 6.97
C SER A 48 -0.04 8.60 6.63
N ASN A 49 1.20 8.85 7.05
CA ASN A 49 2.30 7.88 7.02
C ASN A 49 2.25 6.87 8.19
N VAL A 50 1.28 7.00 9.10
CA VAL A 50 0.99 6.03 10.16
C VAL A 50 -0.27 5.24 9.78
N LEU A 51 -0.12 3.93 9.66
CA LEU A 51 -1.22 3.00 9.36
C LEU A 51 -1.69 2.31 10.64
N THR A 52 -2.94 2.55 11.03
CA THR A 52 -3.58 1.84 12.15
C THR A 52 -4.43 0.71 11.59
N ILE A 53 -3.91 -0.51 11.65
CA ILE A 53 -4.58 -1.72 11.14
C ILE A 53 -4.76 -2.69 12.30
N ALA A 54 -5.99 -3.17 12.52
CA ALA A 54 -6.26 -4.13 13.59
C ALA A 54 -5.66 -5.50 13.24
N LEU A 55 -4.84 -6.05 14.14
CA LEU A 55 -4.26 -7.39 14.02
C LEU A 55 -5.33 -8.47 14.18
N VAL A 56 -6.13 -8.70 13.14
CA VAL A 56 -7.02 -9.88 13.08
C VAL A 56 -6.24 -11.04 12.48
N GLY A 57 -5.24 -11.52 13.22
CA GLY A 57 -4.44 -12.67 12.82
C GLY A 57 -5.21 -13.97 13.07
N LYS A 58 -5.90 -14.53 12.06
CA LYS A 58 -6.22 -15.96 12.09
C LYS A 58 -4.90 -16.72 11.99
N ASN A 59 -4.56 -17.52 13.00
CA ASN A 59 -3.39 -18.39 13.00
C ASN A 59 -3.51 -19.40 11.85
N LYS A 60 -2.76 -19.19 10.75
CA LYS A 60 -2.78 -20.04 9.54
C LYS A 60 -1.51 -20.91 9.38
N GLY A 61 -0.78 -21.20 10.46
CA GLY A 61 0.40 -22.08 10.42
C GLY A 61 1.68 -21.46 9.83
N HIS A 62 1.68 -20.16 9.53
CA HIS A 62 2.87 -19.41 9.10
C HIS A 62 3.20 -18.31 10.12
N PRO A 63 4.43 -18.25 10.65
CA PRO A 63 4.77 -17.47 11.84
C PRO A 63 4.72 -15.94 11.64
N ALA A 64 4.80 -15.46 10.39
CA ALA A 64 4.88 -14.03 10.08
C ALA A 64 4.03 -13.60 8.86
N VAL A 65 2.73 -13.96 8.83
CA VAL A 65 1.83 -13.46 7.77
C VAL A 65 1.35 -12.06 8.13
N PHE A 66 1.74 -11.05 7.35
CA PHE A 66 1.15 -9.72 7.50
C PHE A 66 -0.31 -9.70 7.02
N LEU A 67 -1.09 -8.76 7.54
CA LEU A 67 -2.50 -8.59 7.20
C LEU A 67 -2.66 -8.17 5.73
N VAL A 68 -3.69 -8.67 5.04
CA VAL A 68 -4.00 -8.32 3.64
C VAL A 68 -4.24 -6.81 3.47
N ASP A 69 -4.75 -6.12 4.50
CA ASP A 69 -4.98 -4.68 4.48
C ASP A 69 -3.71 -3.85 4.25
N LEU A 70 -2.55 -4.37 4.67
CA LEU A 70 -1.28 -3.68 4.50
C LEU A 70 -0.87 -3.54 3.02
N PRO A 71 -0.71 -4.62 2.23
CA PRO A 71 -0.45 -4.49 0.80
C PRO A 71 -1.62 -3.83 0.07
N LEU A 72 -2.87 -4.03 0.50
CA LEU A 72 -4.05 -3.36 -0.07
C LEU A 72 -3.89 -1.83 -0.06
N PHE A 73 -3.40 -1.27 1.05
CA PHE A 73 -3.16 0.15 1.17
C PHE A 73 -2.14 0.64 0.13
N PHE A 74 -0.99 -0.04 0.03
CA PHE A 74 0.08 0.36 -0.87
C PHE A 74 -0.26 0.15 -2.34
N ILE A 75 -0.89 -0.96 -2.70
CA ILE A 75 -1.30 -1.25 -4.09
C ILE A 75 -2.30 -0.19 -4.56
N LYS A 76 -3.31 0.18 -3.75
CA LYS A 76 -4.24 1.27 -4.09
C LYS A 76 -3.57 2.65 -4.22
N LEU A 77 -2.43 2.85 -3.56
CA LEU A 77 -1.75 4.14 -3.54
C LEU A 77 -0.72 4.27 -4.67
N LEU A 78 -0.05 3.18 -5.02
CA LEU A 78 1.16 3.20 -5.86
C LEU A 78 1.00 2.43 -7.18
N CYS A 79 0.00 1.53 -7.29
CA CYS A 79 -0.18 0.68 -8.46
C CYS A 79 -1.42 1.13 -9.27
N PRO A 80 -1.28 1.37 -10.58
CA PRO A 80 -2.43 1.66 -11.45
C PRO A 80 -3.39 0.46 -11.54
N GLU A 81 -4.58 0.66 -12.12
CA GLU A 81 -5.64 -0.37 -12.17
C GLU A 81 -5.20 -1.63 -12.93
N ASP A 82 -4.49 -1.47 -14.04
CA ASP A 82 -3.92 -2.59 -14.83
C ASP A 82 -2.43 -2.80 -14.53
N GLY A 83 -1.99 -2.38 -13.34
CA GLY A 83 -0.59 -2.44 -12.94
C GLY A 83 -0.15 -3.85 -12.52
N LEU A 84 1.16 -4.08 -12.59
CA LEU A 84 1.82 -5.28 -12.11
C LEU A 84 2.39 -5.07 -10.70
N VAL A 85 2.03 -5.95 -9.77
CA VAL A 85 2.60 -6.00 -8.41
C VAL A 85 3.64 -7.11 -8.34
N ILE A 86 4.86 -6.81 -7.88
CA ILE A 86 5.92 -7.81 -7.72
C ILE A 86 6.30 -7.88 -6.24
N ASP A 87 6.29 -9.09 -5.69
CA ASP A 87 6.77 -9.38 -4.33
C ASP A 87 7.90 -10.42 -4.40
N PRO A 88 9.17 -10.01 -4.16
CA PRO A 88 10.31 -10.92 -4.23
C PRO A 88 10.42 -11.86 -3.01
N PHE A 89 9.63 -11.64 -1.96
CA PHE A 89 9.64 -12.41 -0.71
C PHE A 89 8.21 -12.75 -0.29
N ALA A 90 7.52 -13.43 -1.19
CA ALA A 90 6.08 -13.61 -1.16
C ALA A 90 5.55 -14.38 0.06
N GLY A 91 6.36 -15.28 0.66
CA GLY A 91 5.94 -16.16 1.73
C GLY A 91 4.63 -16.87 1.38
N SER A 92 3.63 -16.72 2.24
CA SER A 92 2.29 -17.33 2.05
C SER A 92 1.35 -16.57 1.11
N GLY A 93 1.83 -15.62 0.30
CA GLY A 93 1.06 -15.06 -0.83
C GLY A 93 0.13 -13.89 -0.52
N THR A 94 0.24 -13.24 0.65
CA THR A 94 -0.67 -12.16 1.06
C THR A 94 -0.70 -10.98 0.07
N THR A 95 0.44 -10.58 -0.49
CA THR A 95 0.51 -9.50 -1.50
C THR A 95 -0.26 -9.86 -2.76
N GLY A 96 -0.17 -11.11 -3.21
CA GLY A 96 -0.89 -11.61 -4.39
C GLY A 96 -2.40 -11.59 -4.18
N ILE A 97 -2.89 -12.00 -3.00
CA ILE A 97 -4.31 -11.92 -2.65
C ILE A 97 -4.80 -10.47 -2.72
N ALA A 98 -4.04 -9.53 -2.13
CA ALA A 98 -4.38 -8.12 -2.18
C ALA A 98 -4.39 -7.57 -3.61
N ALA A 99 -3.41 -7.93 -4.44
CA ALA A 99 -3.34 -7.50 -5.84
C ALA A 99 -4.54 -8.03 -6.65
N LEU A 100 -4.81 -9.34 -6.58
CA LEU A 100 -5.91 -9.98 -7.30
C LEU A 100 -7.28 -9.47 -6.83
N SER A 101 -7.48 -9.24 -5.52
CA SER A 101 -8.73 -8.66 -5.01
C SER A 101 -9.02 -7.26 -5.58
N LEU A 102 -7.97 -6.55 -6.03
CA LEU A 102 -8.06 -5.28 -6.71
C LEU A 102 -8.09 -5.42 -8.23
N GLY A 103 -8.02 -6.62 -8.80
CA GLY A 103 -7.95 -6.84 -10.25
C GLY A 103 -6.60 -6.49 -10.86
N ARG A 104 -5.52 -6.47 -10.07
CA ARG A 104 -4.15 -6.25 -10.56
C ARG A 104 -3.47 -7.58 -10.86
N THR A 105 -2.57 -7.59 -11.84
CA THR A 105 -1.66 -8.72 -12.04
C THR A 105 -0.60 -8.74 -10.95
N SER A 106 -0.15 -9.92 -10.55
CA SER A 106 0.96 -10.04 -9.61
C SER A 106 1.95 -11.15 -9.96
N VAL A 107 3.21 -10.94 -9.58
CA VAL A 107 4.28 -11.95 -9.60
C VAL A 107 4.80 -12.10 -8.19
N MET A 108 4.74 -13.32 -7.67
CA MET A 108 5.12 -13.67 -6.31
C MET A 108 6.33 -14.62 -6.39
N ILE A 109 7.44 -14.24 -5.76
CA ILE A 109 8.68 -15.03 -5.76
C ILE A 109 8.94 -15.49 -4.33
N GLU A 110 9.21 -16.79 -4.18
CA GLU A 110 9.50 -17.43 -2.89
C GLU A 110 10.45 -18.59 -3.12
N ASN A 111 11.42 -18.78 -2.22
CA ASN A 111 12.44 -19.83 -2.35
C ASN A 111 12.07 -21.11 -1.60
N ASN A 112 11.13 -21.04 -0.66
CA ASN A 112 10.64 -22.18 0.10
C ASN A 112 9.42 -22.80 -0.58
N LEU A 113 9.60 -24.02 -1.08
CA LEU A 113 8.53 -24.77 -1.76
C LEU A 113 7.25 -24.92 -0.93
N GLN A 114 7.35 -25.09 0.40
CA GLN A 114 6.17 -25.21 1.26
C GLN A 114 5.36 -23.90 1.29
N TYR A 115 6.04 -22.75 1.27
CA TYR A 115 5.38 -21.45 1.22
C TYR A 115 4.80 -21.17 -0.16
N CYS A 116 5.47 -21.58 -1.24
CA CYS A 116 4.90 -21.55 -2.59
C CYS A 116 3.57 -22.32 -2.67
N GLN A 117 3.54 -23.55 -2.14
CA GLN A 117 2.34 -24.39 -2.14
C GLN A 117 1.20 -23.77 -1.32
N GLU A 118 1.53 -23.22 -0.13
CA GLU A 118 0.54 -22.55 0.71
C GLU A 118 0.02 -21.26 0.06
N ALA A 119 0.89 -20.47 -0.58
CA ALA A 119 0.49 -19.29 -1.32
C ALA A 119 -0.46 -19.63 -2.47
N GLU A 120 -0.16 -20.67 -3.25
CA GLU A 120 -1.04 -21.15 -4.32
C GLU A 120 -2.41 -21.55 -3.79
N ARG A 121 -2.44 -22.39 -2.75
CA ARG A 121 -3.68 -22.84 -2.10
C ARG A 121 -4.53 -21.65 -1.66
N ARG A 122 -3.91 -20.69 -0.96
CA ARG A 122 -4.58 -19.49 -0.46
C ARG A 122 -5.08 -18.59 -1.58
N LEU A 123 -4.30 -18.37 -2.64
CA LEU A 123 -4.73 -17.59 -3.80
C LEU A 123 -5.98 -18.22 -4.42
N ARG A 124 -5.97 -19.54 -4.66
CA ARG A 124 -7.13 -20.24 -5.23
C ARG A 124 -8.38 -20.16 -4.34
N GLU A 125 -8.24 -20.30 -3.03
CA GLU A 125 -9.37 -20.25 -2.09
C GLU A 125 -9.91 -18.83 -1.89
N GLU A 126 -9.04 -17.85 -1.71
CA GLU A 126 -9.42 -16.48 -1.35
C GLU A 126 -9.81 -15.63 -2.57
N THR A 127 -9.46 -16.04 -3.80
CA THR A 127 -9.81 -15.33 -5.05
C THR A 127 -10.68 -16.15 -6.01
N ALA A 128 -11.30 -17.24 -5.55
CA ALA A 128 -12.08 -18.18 -6.38
C ALA A 128 -13.22 -17.53 -7.20
N ALA A 129 -13.72 -16.37 -6.77
CA ALA A 129 -14.79 -15.64 -7.46
C ALA A 129 -14.33 -14.89 -8.72
N GLN A 130 -13.04 -14.79 -8.97
CA GLN A 130 -12.47 -14.01 -10.07
C GLN A 130 -11.72 -14.94 -11.04
N SER A 131 -12.00 -14.81 -12.34
CA SER A 131 -11.33 -15.57 -13.40
C SER A 131 -9.89 -15.08 -13.58
N HIS A 132 -8.96 -15.64 -12.81
CA HIS A 132 -7.54 -15.35 -12.93
C HIS A 132 -6.76 -16.57 -13.38
N GLU A 133 -5.83 -16.36 -14.32
CA GLU A 133 -4.82 -17.36 -14.64
C GLU A 133 -3.72 -17.30 -13.58
N ILE A 134 -3.55 -18.40 -12.84
CA ILE A 134 -2.47 -18.56 -11.87
C ILE A 134 -1.43 -19.46 -12.52
N ILE A 135 -0.31 -18.86 -12.95
CA ILE A 135 0.82 -19.57 -13.52
C ILE A 135 1.83 -19.81 -12.41
N PHE A 136 2.10 -21.08 -12.10
CA PHE A 136 3.16 -21.47 -11.18
C PHE A 136 4.33 -22.05 -11.96
N GLN A 137 5.50 -21.42 -11.85
CA GLN A 137 6.73 -21.91 -12.47
C GLN A 137 7.78 -22.12 -11.39
N LEU A 138 8.12 -23.39 -11.15
CA LEU A 138 9.25 -23.75 -10.31
C LEU A 138 10.52 -23.66 -11.15
N SER A 139 11.46 -22.78 -10.78
CA SER A 139 12.81 -22.80 -11.32
C SER A 139 13.77 -23.27 -10.24
N LEU A 140 14.47 -24.37 -10.51
CA LEU A 140 15.56 -24.83 -9.67
C LEU A 140 16.77 -23.95 -10.00
N TRP A 141 17.09 -22.97 -9.15
CA TRP A 141 18.37 -22.29 -9.26
C TRP A 141 19.46 -23.23 -8.74
N PRO A 142 20.48 -23.59 -9.55
CA PRO A 142 21.61 -24.34 -9.03
C PRO A 142 22.28 -23.52 -7.94
N LYS A 143 22.34 -24.08 -6.72
CA LYS A 143 23.00 -23.45 -5.57
C LYS A 143 24.48 -23.21 -5.83
#